data_AF-A0A843C8K5-F1
#
_entry.id   AF-A0A843C8K5-F1
#
_cell.length_a   1.000
_cell.length_b   1.000
_cell.length_c   1.000
_cell.angle_alpha   90.00
_cell.angle_beta   90.00
_cell.angle_gamma   90.00
#
_symmetry.space_group_name_H-M   'P 1'
#
loop_
_entity.id
_entity.type
_entity.pdbx_description
1 polymer ?
#
loop_
_entity_poly.entity_id
_entity_poly.type
_entity_poly.pdbx_seq_one_letter_code
_entity_poly.pdbx_strand_id
1 'polypeptide(L)'
;MNLEKLGNDLVKCSLNCEGITNDPTRGIIPRSLIKQERNGKNAVIVVGLNPGKCNKQEQDYYLKNGFFYKSLQNYFFETNLHNKPYFKRTRDLITSLGFYGNILWTDLVKCERFSKNGVLPIQTLRVCINKYLKNEIELFKAPVIFTLGNLAFDFCALSFPNHFVVGIPHPTGPYINKVFSELKSKIEKNSAFYKKELLNKRDSNQNIRAIKLSELIAPGN
;
A
#
# COMPACT_ATOMS: atom_id res chain seq x y z
N MET A 1 -20.29 8.54 -3.01
CA MET A 1 -19.40 8.32 -1.84
C MET A 1 -18.07 9.02 -2.11
N ASN A 2 -17.37 9.55 -1.11
CA ASN A 2 -16.02 10.14 -1.27
C ASN A 2 -15.02 9.44 -0.31
N LEU A 3 -13.72 9.72 -0.45
CA LEU A 3 -12.67 9.07 0.36
C LEU A 3 -12.85 9.32 1.85
N GLU A 4 -13.30 10.50 2.26
CA GLU A 4 -13.51 10.83 3.67
C GLU A 4 -14.66 10.03 4.29
N LYS A 5 -15.77 9.88 3.58
CA LYS A 5 -16.89 9.04 4.00
C LYS A 5 -16.47 7.57 4.09
N LEU A 6 -15.72 7.08 3.08
CA LEU A 6 -15.19 5.71 3.09
C LEU A 6 -14.23 5.49 4.26
N GLY A 7 -13.35 6.44 4.55
CA GLY A 7 -12.44 6.37 5.68
C GLY A 7 -13.15 6.36 7.03
N ASN A 8 -14.24 7.12 7.17
CA ASN A 8 -15.04 7.12 8.40
C ASN A 8 -15.79 5.79 8.60
N ASP A 9 -16.21 5.13 7.52
CA ASP A 9 -16.74 3.76 7.59
C ASP A 9 -15.63 2.76 7.96
N LEU A 10 -14.45 2.89 7.34
CA LEU A 10 -13.30 2.00 7.56
C LEU A 10 -12.89 1.94 9.02
N VAL A 11 -12.67 3.09 9.68
CA VAL A 11 -12.19 3.14 11.07
C VAL A 11 -13.23 2.60 12.08
N LYS A 12 -14.48 2.41 11.65
CA LYS A 12 -15.59 1.87 12.44
C LYS A 12 -15.99 0.47 12.01
N CYS A 13 -15.24 -0.17 11.11
CA CYS A 13 -15.55 -1.52 10.65
C CYS A 13 -15.66 -2.47 11.85
N SER A 14 -16.74 -3.25 11.90
CA SER A 14 -17.03 -4.20 12.97
C SER A 14 -17.13 -5.65 12.49
N LEU A 15 -16.65 -5.94 11.27
CA LEU A 15 -16.79 -7.27 10.66
C LEU A 15 -15.98 -8.37 11.35
N ASN A 16 -15.04 -8.02 12.24
CA ASN A 16 -14.29 -8.95 13.10
C ASN A 16 -13.81 -10.22 12.37
N CYS A 17 -13.21 -10.03 11.19
CA CYS A 17 -12.81 -11.13 10.33
C CYS A 17 -11.76 -12.04 10.99
N GLU A 18 -11.62 -13.26 10.49
CA GLU A 18 -10.66 -14.21 11.04
C GLU A 18 -9.20 -13.74 10.87
N GLY A 19 -8.35 -14.00 11.86
CA GLY A 19 -6.90 -13.77 11.78
C GLY A 19 -6.45 -12.32 11.97
N ILE A 20 -7.37 -11.40 12.32
CA ILE A 20 -7.08 -9.99 12.57
C ILE A 20 -7.33 -9.59 14.03
N THR A 21 -6.81 -8.44 14.44
CA THR A 21 -7.21 -7.74 15.68
C THR A 21 -7.87 -6.43 15.32
N ASN A 22 -9.07 -6.23 15.87
CA ASN A 22 -9.80 -4.98 15.89
C ASN A 22 -10.40 -4.86 17.29
N ASP A 23 -9.76 -4.06 18.14
CA ASP A 23 -10.15 -3.85 19.52
C ASP A 23 -10.20 -2.34 19.79
N PRO A 24 -11.33 -1.69 19.46
CA PRO A 24 -11.50 -0.26 19.68
C PRO A 24 -11.37 0.12 21.17
N THR A 25 -11.67 -0.78 22.12
CA THR A 25 -11.51 -0.49 23.56
C THR A 25 -10.05 -0.26 23.96
N ARG A 26 -9.12 -0.79 23.17
CA ARG A 26 -7.68 -0.60 23.30
C ARG A 26 -7.11 0.37 22.27
N GLY A 27 -7.94 1.08 21.51
CA GLY A 27 -7.48 1.93 20.42
C GLY A 27 -6.85 1.16 19.26
N ILE A 28 -7.16 -0.13 19.09
CA ILE A 28 -6.70 -0.92 17.94
C ILE A 28 -7.83 -0.92 16.91
N ILE A 29 -7.71 -0.04 15.91
CA ILE A 29 -8.73 0.15 14.88
C ILE A 29 -8.22 -0.31 13.50
N PRO A 30 -9.13 -0.50 12.52
CA PRO A 30 -8.74 -0.60 11.12
C PRO A 30 -8.04 0.69 10.67
N ARG A 31 -6.96 0.55 9.91
CA ARG A 31 -6.08 1.61 9.42
C ARG A 31 -5.91 1.46 7.91
N SER A 32 -4.98 2.21 7.32
CA SER A 32 -4.74 2.37 5.87
C SER A 32 -5.52 3.58 5.29
N LEU A 33 -5.66 3.67 3.97
CA LEU A 33 -6.29 4.80 3.29
C LEU A 33 -5.63 6.13 3.68
N ILE A 34 -4.30 6.26 3.60
CA ILE A 34 -3.57 7.48 3.97
C ILE A 34 -3.25 8.25 2.70
N LYS A 35 -3.82 9.45 2.56
CA LYS A 35 -3.63 10.28 1.37
C LYS A 35 -2.47 11.24 1.59
N GLN A 36 -1.35 11.00 0.91
CA GLN A 36 -0.20 11.88 0.92
C GLN A 36 -0.24 12.82 -0.29
N GLU A 37 -0.54 14.10 -0.05
CA GLU A 37 -0.47 15.17 -1.05
C GLU A 37 0.98 15.47 -1.44
N ARG A 38 1.23 15.65 -2.73
CA ARG A 38 2.55 15.96 -3.30
C ARG A 38 2.39 16.86 -4.52
N ASN A 39 3.33 17.79 -4.67
CA ASN A 39 3.36 18.71 -5.81
C ASN A 39 4.06 18.03 -7.00
N GLY A 40 3.33 17.21 -7.75
CA GLY A 40 3.88 16.51 -8.91
C GLY A 40 2.84 15.77 -9.75
N LYS A 41 3.28 15.21 -10.87
CA LYS A 41 2.44 14.41 -11.79
C LYS A 41 2.58 12.91 -11.51
N ASN A 42 1.66 12.12 -12.08
CA ASN A 42 1.62 10.66 -11.96
C ASN A 42 1.34 10.22 -10.52
N ALA A 43 0.10 10.46 -10.07
CA ALA A 43 -0.39 9.92 -8.80
C ALA A 43 -0.44 8.38 -8.84
N VAL A 44 -0.27 7.75 -7.67
CA VAL A 44 -0.21 6.29 -7.53
C VAL A 44 -0.95 5.81 -6.30
N ILE A 45 -1.37 4.56 -6.33
CA ILE A 45 -1.83 3.84 -5.14
C ILE A 45 -0.73 2.87 -4.74
N VAL A 46 -0.38 2.83 -3.46
CA VAL A 46 0.55 1.85 -2.90
C VAL A 46 -0.24 0.90 -2.01
N VAL A 47 -0.21 -0.39 -2.33
CA VAL A 47 -0.94 -1.44 -1.62
C VAL A 47 0.04 -2.36 -0.89
N GLY A 48 0.01 -2.30 0.43
CA GLY A 48 0.63 -3.28 1.30
C GLY A 48 -0.32 -4.43 1.64
N LEU A 49 0.10 -5.27 2.57
CA LEU A 49 -0.65 -6.45 2.97
C LEU A 49 -1.67 -6.14 4.07
N ASN A 50 -1.19 -5.55 5.17
CA ASN A 50 -1.98 -5.10 6.30
C ASN A 50 -1.16 -4.17 7.19
N PRO A 51 -1.79 -3.33 8.02
CA PRO A 51 -1.10 -2.52 9.01
C PRO A 51 -0.25 -3.36 9.98
N GLY A 52 0.92 -2.83 10.35
CA GLY A 52 1.74 -3.37 11.44
C GLY A 52 1.09 -3.22 12.82
N LYS A 53 1.68 -3.81 13.85
CA LYS A 53 1.14 -3.73 15.22
C LYS A 53 0.99 -2.28 15.69
N CYS A 54 -0.22 -1.94 16.13
CA CYS A 54 -0.59 -0.67 16.75
C CYS A 54 0.17 -0.54 18.07
N ASN A 55 1.11 0.39 18.14
CA ASN A 55 1.90 0.60 19.36
C ASN A 55 1.10 1.38 20.41
N LYS A 56 1.59 1.44 21.65
CA LYS A 56 0.87 2.08 22.75
C LYS A 56 0.59 3.56 22.49
N GLN A 57 1.54 4.28 21.89
CA GLN A 57 1.35 5.69 21.52
C GLN A 57 0.22 5.88 20.50
N GLU A 58 0.12 5.01 19.50
CA GLU A 58 -0.95 5.01 18.50
C GLU A 58 -2.31 4.70 19.13
N GLN A 59 -2.36 3.67 20.00
CA GLN A 59 -3.55 3.30 20.75
C GLN A 59 -4.08 4.47 21.58
N ASP A 60 -3.21 5.08 22.39
CA ASP A 60 -3.57 6.19 23.28
C ASP A 60 -4.02 7.42 22.47
N TYR A 61 -3.42 7.64 21.29
CA TYR A 61 -3.83 8.72 20.39
C TYR A 61 -5.28 8.53 19.91
N TYR A 62 -5.65 7.33 19.46
CA TYR A 62 -7.01 7.07 18.99
C TYR A 62 -8.03 7.08 20.12
N LEU A 63 -7.68 6.57 21.30
CA LEU A 63 -8.56 6.66 22.49
C LEU A 63 -8.82 8.11 22.90
N LYS A 64 -7.81 8.98 22.81
CA LYS A 64 -7.93 10.40 23.15
C LYS A 64 -8.70 11.21 22.09
N ASN A 65 -8.44 10.96 20.81
CA ASN A 65 -8.94 11.80 19.71
C ASN A 65 -10.16 11.19 18.98
N GLY A 66 -10.62 10.02 19.41
CA GLY A 66 -11.75 9.30 18.82
C GLY A 66 -11.44 8.59 17.49
N PHE A 67 -12.34 7.68 17.10
CA PHE A 67 -12.21 6.83 15.92
C PHE A 67 -12.82 7.50 14.69
N PHE A 68 -12.12 8.52 14.21
CA PHE A 68 -12.46 9.25 12.99
C PHE A 68 -11.36 9.08 11.96
N TYR A 69 -11.74 9.15 10.69
CA TYR A 69 -10.76 9.12 9.60
C TYR A 69 -9.73 10.25 9.70
N LYS A 70 -10.18 11.43 10.17
CA LYS A 70 -9.30 12.57 10.43
C LYS A 70 -8.24 12.23 11.49
N SER A 71 -8.63 11.58 12.59
CA SER A 71 -7.70 11.15 13.65
C SER A 71 -6.66 10.16 13.10
N LEU A 72 -7.08 9.24 12.22
CA LEU A 72 -6.16 8.33 11.52
C LEU A 72 -5.15 9.10 10.65
N GLN A 73 -5.60 10.02 9.78
CA GLN A 73 -4.68 10.83 8.96
C GLN A 73 -3.71 11.62 9.85
N ASN A 74 -4.26 12.34 10.84
CA ASN A 74 -3.48 13.19 11.73
C ASN A 74 -2.39 12.41 12.44
N TYR A 75 -2.69 11.24 13.01
CA TYR A 75 -1.68 10.41 13.66
C TYR A 75 -0.50 10.11 12.73
N PHE A 76 -0.76 9.73 11.48
CA PHE A 76 0.32 9.42 10.54
C PHE A 76 1.15 10.66 10.18
N PHE A 77 0.51 11.82 9.96
CA PHE A 77 1.25 13.05 9.64
C PHE A 77 2.01 13.63 10.85
N GLU A 78 1.41 13.62 12.04
CA GLU A 78 2.01 14.09 13.29
C GLU A 78 3.15 13.17 13.76
N THR A 79 3.00 11.85 13.62
CA THR A 79 4.07 10.88 13.93
C THR A 79 5.07 10.66 12.80
N ASN A 80 5.13 11.63 11.89
CA ASN A 80 6.14 11.75 10.85
C ASN A 80 6.13 10.60 9.82
N LEU A 81 4.99 10.46 9.11
CA LEU A 81 4.83 9.63 7.91
C LEU A 81 6.06 9.73 6.98
N HIS A 82 6.62 10.92 6.84
CA HIS A 82 7.73 11.21 5.94
C HIS A 82 9.03 10.51 6.32
N ASN A 83 9.29 10.32 7.62
CA ASN A 83 10.55 9.77 8.12
C ASN A 83 10.45 8.29 8.49
N LYS A 84 9.24 7.72 8.62
CA LYS A 84 9.08 6.28 8.86
C LYS A 84 9.72 5.49 7.71
N PRO A 85 10.70 4.59 7.97
CA PRO A 85 11.50 3.94 6.92
C PRO A 85 10.70 3.26 5.82
N TYR A 86 9.58 2.62 6.18
CA TYR A 86 8.66 1.97 5.25
C TYR A 86 8.14 2.94 4.17
N PHE A 87 7.56 4.07 4.59
CA PHE A 87 6.99 5.07 3.70
C PHE A 87 8.08 5.82 2.93
N LYS A 88 9.16 6.20 3.61
CA LYS A 88 10.29 6.92 3.00
C LYS A 88 10.91 6.11 1.87
N ARG A 89 11.36 4.88 2.14
CA ARG A 89 12.06 4.05 1.14
C ARG A 89 11.19 3.76 -0.08
N THR A 90 9.91 3.43 0.15
CA THR A 90 8.96 3.16 -0.92
C THR A 90 8.72 4.39 -1.77
N ARG A 91 8.48 5.55 -1.14
CA ARG A 91 8.29 6.82 -1.83
C ARG A 91 9.53 7.23 -2.63
N ASP A 92 10.71 7.07 -2.06
CA ASP A 92 11.99 7.40 -2.73
C ASP A 92 12.16 6.56 -4.00
N LEU A 93 11.86 5.24 -3.93
CA LEU A 93 11.87 4.35 -5.09
C LEU A 93 10.83 4.74 -6.15
N ILE A 94 9.58 4.99 -5.74
CA ILE A 94 8.50 5.40 -6.65
C ILE A 94 8.85 6.74 -7.33
N THR A 95 9.50 7.64 -6.59
CA THR A 95 9.97 8.93 -7.11
C THR A 95 11.09 8.75 -8.13
N SER A 96 12.04 7.84 -7.90
CA SER A 96 13.10 7.56 -8.87
C SER A 96 12.57 6.98 -10.19
N LEU A 97 11.42 6.33 -10.13
CA LEU A 97 10.67 5.82 -11.29
C LEU A 97 9.82 6.88 -12.01
N GLY A 98 9.81 8.14 -11.54
CA GLY A 98 9.12 9.25 -12.21
C GLY A 98 7.69 9.54 -11.71
N PHE A 99 7.30 8.98 -10.56
CA PHE A 99 5.99 9.21 -9.96
C PHE A 99 6.08 10.24 -8.82
N TYR A 100 5.83 11.49 -9.17
CA TYR A 100 6.02 12.65 -8.29
C TYR A 100 4.72 13.13 -7.62
N GLY A 101 3.57 12.67 -8.11
CA GLY A 101 2.25 13.09 -7.64
C GLY A 101 1.80 12.39 -6.37
N ASN A 102 0.54 12.63 -6.03
CA ASN A 102 -0.11 12.13 -4.83
C ASN A 102 0.03 10.61 -4.67
N ILE A 103 0.19 10.17 -3.43
CA ILE A 103 0.23 8.75 -3.08
C ILE A 103 -0.96 8.44 -2.18
N LEU A 104 -1.74 7.43 -2.56
CA LEU A 104 -2.64 6.79 -1.62
C LEU A 104 -1.96 5.55 -1.04
N TRP A 105 -1.67 5.57 0.26
CA TRP A 105 -1.16 4.40 0.96
C TRP A 105 -2.34 3.57 1.48
N THR A 106 -2.39 2.31 1.08
CA THR A 106 -3.43 1.41 1.54
C THR A 106 -2.92 -0.03 1.66
N ASP A 107 -3.79 -0.95 2.07
CA ASP A 107 -3.48 -2.37 2.27
C ASP A 107 -4.62 -3.28 1.79
N LEU A 108 -4.35 -4.56 1.52
CA LEU A 108 -5.40 -5.54 1.23
C LEU A 108 -6.35 -5.72 2.42
N VAL A 109 -5.80 -5.80 3.64
CA VAL A 109 -6.55 -5.92 4.89
C VAL A 109 -6.34 -4.68 5.75
N LYS A 110 -7.42 -4.09 6.28
CA LYS A 110 -7.36 -2.83 7.03
C LYS A 110 -7.00 -3.01 8.50
N CYS A 111 -7.11 -4.22 9.04
CA CYS A 111 -6.78 -4.51 10.44
C CYS A 111 -5.39 -5.11 10.56
N GLU A 112 -4.74 -4.96 11.72
CA GLU A 112 -3.52 -5.71 11.99
C GLU A 112 -3.81 -7.19 12.14
N ARG A 113 -2.80 -8.02 11.87
CA ARG A 113 -2.86 -9.46 12.15
C ARG A 113 -2.96 -9.72 13.64
N PHE A 114 -3.67 -10.78 14.00
CA PHE A 114 -3.76 -11.25 15.39
C PHE A 114 -2.38 -11.58 15.97
N SER A 115 -1.59 -12.38 15.24
CA SER A 115 -0.22 -12.76 15.63
C SER A 115 0.81 -12.29 14.59
N LYS A 116 2.06 -12.06 15.05
CA LYS A 116 3.17 -11.57 14.20
C LYS A 116 3.46 -12.50 13.02
N ASN A 117 3.28 -13.80 13.22
CA ASN A 117 3.53 -14.85 12.21
C ASN A 117 2.24 -15.42 11.62
N GLY A 118 1.07 -14.89 12.02
CA GLY A 118 -0.22 -15.40 11.55
C GLY A 118 -0.40 -15.14 10.07
N VAL A 119 -0.84 -16.17 9.33
CA VAL A 119 -1.26 -16.03 7.94
C VAL A 119 -2.63 -15.34 7.92
N LEU A 120 -2.81 -14.34 7.05
CA LEU A 120 -4.13 -13.77 6.84
C LEU A 120 -4.99 -14.77 6.06
N PRO A 121 -6.16 -15.18 6.56
CA PRO A 121 -7.03 -16.08 5.83
C PRO A 121 -7.46 -15.48 4.49
N ILE A 122 -7.57 -16.32 3.46
CA ILE A 122 -8.02 -15.90 2.11
C ILE A 122 -9.40 -15.22 2.20
N GLN A 123 -10.30 -15.72 3.05
CA GLN A 123 -11.61 -15.11 3.22
C GLN A 123 -11.53 -13.69 3.79
N THR A 124 -10.64 -13.44 4.75
CA THR A 124 -10.38 -12.10 5.29
C THR A 124 -9.87 -11.13 4.21
N LEU A 125 -8.95 -11.59 3.35
CA LEU A 125 -8.48 -10.82 2.19
C LEU A 125 -9.64 -10.48 1.25
N ARG A 126 -10.44 -11.47 0.84
CA ARG A 126 -11.58 -11.28 -0.07
C ARG A 126 -12.60 -10.29 0.49
N VAL A 127 -12.99 -10.44 1.77
CA VAL A 127 -13.96 -9.55 2.42
C VAL A 127 -13.44 -8.12 2.45
N CYS A 128 -12.19 -7.93 2.88
CA CYS A 128 -11.63 -6.60 3.06
C CYS A 128 -11.36 -5.88 1.74
N ILE A 129 -10.90 -6.60 0.71
CA ILE A 129 -10.72 -6.06 -0.64
C ILE A 129 -12.05 -5.60 -1.22
N ASN A 130 -13.09 -6.44 -1.12
CA ASN A 130 -14.41 -6.13 -1.66
C ASN A 130 -15.09 -4.98 -0.94
N LYS A 131 -14.94 -4.89 0.39
CA LYS A 131 -15.57 -3.83 1.17
C LYS A 131 -14.88 -2.48 0.99
N TYR A 132 -13.54 -2.46 1.02
CA TYR A 132 -12.79 -1.21 1.08
C TYR A 132 -11.93 -0.97 -0.16
N LEU A 133 -10.97 -1.86 -0.47
CA LEU A 133 -9.92 -1.57 -1.46
C LEU A 133 -10.47 -1.20 -2.85
N LYS A 134 -11.53 -1.86 -3.33
CA LYS A 134 -12.19 -1.51 -4.60
C LYS A 134 -12.63 -0.04 -4.63
N ASN A 135 -13.36 0.38 -3.61
CA ASN A 135 -13.84 1.75 -3.48
C ASN A 135 -12.69 2.76 -3.34
N GLU A 136 -11.62 2.41 -2.64
CA GLU A 136 -10.45 3.28 -2.49
C GLU A 136 -9.79 3.57 -3.85
N ILE A 137 -9.60 2.52 -4.66
CA ILE A 137 -8.99 2.62 -6.00
C ILE A 137 -9.90 3.44 -6.93
N GLU A 138 -11.20 3.14 -6.96
CA GLU A 138 -12.18 3.84 -7.79
C GLU A 138 -12.33 5.32 -7.44
N LEU A 139 -12.25 5.67 -6.16
CA LEU A 139 -12.38 7.05 -5.69
C LEU A 139 -11.10 7.86 -5.87
N PHE A 140 -9.92 7.24 -5.72
CA PHE A 140 -8.64 7.94 -5.88
C PHE A 140 -8.21 8.08 -7.34
N LYS A 141 -8.66 7.19 -8.23
CA LYS A 141 -8.50 7.27 -9.70
C LYS A 141 -7.05 7.39 -10.18
N ALA A 142 -6.09 6.78 -9.48
CA ALA A 142 -4.73 6.70 -9.96
C ALA A 142 -4.56 5.54 -10.96
N PRO A 143 -3.86 5.75 -12.09
CA PRO A 143 -3.76 4.74 -13.15
C PRO A 143 -2.81 3.58 -12.83
N VAL A 144 -1.98 3.71 -11.78
CA VAL A 144 -0.94 2.73 -11.42
C VAL A 144 -1.06 2.35 -9.96
N ILE A 145 -0.99 1.03 -9.71
CA ILE A 145 -0.96 0.44 -8.38
C ILE A 145 0.42 -0.17 -8.16
N PHE A 146 1.17 0.35 -7.19
CA PHE A 146 2.38 -0.29 -6.68
C PHE A 146 2.02 -1.23 -5.55
N THR A 147 2.51 -2.47 -5.58
CA THR A 147 2.20 -3.47 -4.54
C THR A 147 3.45 -3.90 -3.81
N LEU A 148 3.35 -4.08 -2.49
CA LEU A 148 4.49 -4.40 -1.62
C LEU A 148 4.50 -5.88 -1.24
N GLY A 149 5.32 -6.66 -1.93
CA GLY A 149 5.44 -8.11 -1.77
C GLY A 149 4.50 -8.93 -2.67
N ASN A 150 4.79 -10.22 -2.79
CA ASN A 150 4.13 -11.12 -3.75
C ASN A 150 2.63 -11.25 -3.51
N LEU A 151 2.20 -11.44 -2.26
CA LEU A 151 0.77 -11.61 -1.97
C LEU A 151 -0.05 -10.36 -2.31
N ALA A 152 0.48 -9.16 -2.05
CA ALA A 152 -0.15 -7.92 -2.46
C ALA A 152 -0.25 -7.81 -4.00
N PHE A 153 0.84 -8.18 -4.69
CA PHE A 153 0.88 -8.21 -6.15
C PHE A 153 -0.18 -9.15 -6.73
N ASP A 154 -0.20 -10.41 -6.30
CA ASP A 154 -1.08 -11.44 -6.87
C ASP A 154 -2.56 -11.06 -6.72
N PHE A 155 -2.96 -10.62 -5.52
CA PHE A 155 -4.35 -10.18 -5.29
C PHE A 155 -4.71 -8.92 -6.09
N CYS A 156 -3.82 -7.94 -6.19
CA CYS A 156 -4.10 -6.74 -6.98
C CYS A 156 -4.15 -7.03 -8.49
N ALA A 157 -3.23 -7.82 -9.02
CA ALA A 157 -3.19 -8.21 -10.42
C ALA A 157 -4.47 -8.93 -10.84
N LEU A 158 -4.98 -9.82 -9.98
CA LEU A 158 -6.24 -10.54 -10.22
C LEU A 158 -7.48 -9.66 -10.02
N SER A 159 -7.49 -8.80 -9.00
CA SER A 159 -8.69 -8.05 -8.61
C SER A 159 -8.90 -6.77 -9.44
N PHE A 160 -7.83 -6.23 -10.05
CA PHE A 160 -7.85 -4.95 -10.75
C PHE A 160 -7.27 -5.07 -12.16
N PRO A 161 -7.85 -5.90 -13.05
CA PRO A 161 -7.32 -6.13 -14.40
C PRO A 161 -7.29 -4.87 -15.28
N ASN A 162 -8.05 -3.84 -14.91
CA ASN A 162 -8.07 -2.55 -15.61
C ASN A 162 -7.02 -1.54 -15.11
N HIS A 163 -6.14 -1.95 -14.19
CA HIS A 163 -5.08 -1.11 -13.65
C HIS A 163 -3.70 -1.68 -13.98
N PHE A 164 -2.73 -0.80 -14.21
CA PHE A 164 -1.35 -1.24 -14.35
C PHE A 164 -0.78 -1.53 -12.95
N VAL A 165 -0.50 -2.80 -12.67
CA VAL A 165 -0.04 -3.27 -11.35
C VAL A 165 1.46 -3.54 -11.39
N VAL A 166 2.19 -2.92 -10.45
CA VAL A 166 3.65 -2.97 -10.39
C VAL A 166 4.10 -3.52 -9.03
N GLY A 167 4.60 -4.74 -9.02
CA GLY A 167 5.14 -5.41 -7.85
C GLY A 167 6.55 -4.92 -7.50
N ILE A 168 6.74 -4.55 -6.23
CA ILE A 168 8.06 -4.30 -5.65
C ILE A 168 8.23 -5.14 -4.37
N PRO A 169 9.46 -5.55 -4.02
CA PRO A 169 9.74 -6.19 -2.74
C PRO A 169 9.31 -5.31 -1.56
N HIS A 170 9.01 -5.93 -0.42
CA HIS A 170 8.66 -5.19 0.79
C HIS A 170 9.86 -4.33 1.28
N PRO A 171 9.68 -3.05 1.65
CA PRO A 171 10.79 -2.12 1.94
C PRO A 171 11.45 -2.31 3.31
N THR A 172 10.88 -3.17 4.16
CA THR A 172 11.33 -3.43 5.53
C THR A 172 11.31 -4.93 5.87
N GLY A 173 12.19 -5.37 6.78
CA GLY A 173 12.34 -6.77 7.21
C GLY A 173 13.74 -7.32 6.92
N PRO A 174 14.33 -8.14 7.81
CA PRO A 174 15.76 -8.49 7.75
C PRO A 174 16.18 -9.20 6.46
N TYR A 175 15.36 -10.12 5.92
CA TYR A 175 15.65 -10.83 4.68
C TYR A 175 15.21 -10.06 3.42
N ILE A 176 14.11 -9.30 3.49
CA ILE A 176 13.51 -8.64 2.32
C ILE A 176 14.22 -7.32 1.99
N ASN A 177 14.88 -6.70 2.98
CA ASN A 177 15.69 -5.50 2.79
C ASN A 177 16.79 -5.68 1.73
N LYS A 178 17.37 -6.88 1.61
CA LYS A 178 18.42 -7.15 0.61
C LYS A 178 17.85 -7.06 -0.81
N VAL A 179 16.76 -7.77 -1.08
CA VAL A 179 16.09 -7.77 -2.38
C VAL A 179 15.59 -6.37 -2.75
N PHE A 180 15.03 -5.63 -1.79
CA PHE A 180 14.61 -4.25 -2.03
C PHE A 180 15.80 -3.34 -2.37
N SER A 181 16.92 -3.47 -1.64
CA SER A 181 18.12 -2.67 -1.87
C SER A 181 18.79 -3.00 -3.20
N GLU A 182 18.80 -4.28 -3.58
CA GLU A 182 19.29 -4.74 -4.89
C GLU A 182 18.44 -4.15 -6.02
N LEU A 183 17.11 -4.21 -5.92
CA LEU A 183 16.22 -3.58 -6.90
C LEU A 183 16.47 -2.07 -6.97
N LYS A 184 16.59 -1.39 -5.83
CA LYS A 184 16.90 0.05 -5.78
C LYS A 184 18.19 0.36 -6.52
N SER A 185 19.26 -0.40 -6.26
CA SER A 185 20.55 -0.24 -6.94
C SER A 185 20.46 -0.48 -8.45
N LYS A 186 19.72 -1.52 -8.88
CA LYS A 186 19.48 -1.78 -10.31
C LYS A 186 18.75 -0.62 -10.99
N ILE A 187 17.74 -0.05 -10.34
CA ILE A 187 16.99 1.10 -10.84
C ILE A 187 17.87 2.35 -10.90
N GLU A 188 18.71 2.60 -9.89
CA GLU A 188 19.63 3.73 -9.88
C GLU A 188 20.62 3.66 -11.05
N LYS A 189 21.19 2.46 -11.32
CA LYS A 189 22.11 2.23 -12.44
C LYS A 189 21.43 2.32 -13.82
N ASN A 190 20.17 1.89 -13.93
CA ASN A 190 19.46 1.71 -15.20
C ASN A 190 18.12 2.45 -15.25
N SER A 191 18.04 3.66 -14.68
CA SER A 191 16.75 4.34 -14.47
C SER A 191 15.94 4.56 -15.75
N ALA A 192 16.60 4.83 -16.88
CA ALA A 192 15.94 4.99 -18.17
C ALA A 192 15.24 3.71 -18.64
N PHE A 193 15.85 2.54 -18.41
CA PHE A 193 15.26 1.24 -18.75
C PHE A 193 13.97 1.00 -17.95
N TYR A 194 14.02 1.15 -16.63
CA TYR A 194 12.84 0.92 -15.78
C TYR A 194 11.73 1.93 -16.06
N LYS A 195 12.06 3.21 -16.30
CA LYS A 195 11.08 4.22 -16.71
C LYS A 195 10.42 3.85 -18.03
N LYS A 196 11.19 3.37 -19.02
CA LYS A 196 10.67 2.90 -20.31
C LYS A 196 9.73 1.72 -20.13
N GLU A 197 10.10 0.73 -19.32
CA GLU A 197 9.23 -0.43 -19.03
C GLU A 197 7.90 -0.01 -18.38
N LEU A 198 7.90 1.01 -17.53
CA LEU A 198 6.70 1.54 -16.89
C LEU A 198 5.81 2.38 -17.83
N LEU A 199 6.31 2.80 -18.98
CA LEU A 199 5.49 3.40 -20.05
C LEU A 199 4.74 2.34 -20.86
N ASN A 200 5.28 1.12 -20.94
CA ASN A 200 4.70 0.00 -21.67
C ASN A 200 3.61 -0.69 -20.83
N LYS A 201 2.46 -0.04 -20.65
CA LYS A 201 1.38 -0.53 -19.76
C LYS A 201 0.56 -1.68 -20.32
N ARG A 202 0.67 -1.96 -21.62
CA ARG A 202 -0.09 -3.01 -22.31
C ARG A 202 0.82 -4.08 -22.89
N ASP A 203 0.33 -5.32 -22.94
CA ASP A 203 0.99 -6.43 -23.63
C ASP A 203 0.71 -6.39 -25.15
N SER A 204 1.22 -7.38 -25.89
CA SER A 204 1.00 -7.50 -27.34
C SER A 204 -0.49 -7.67 -27.71
N ASN A 205 -1.30 -8.17 -26.79
CA ASN A 205 -2.73 -8.39 -26.95
C ASN A 205 -3.56 -7.19 -26.46
N GLN A 206 -2.92 -6.06 -26.16
CA GLN A 206 -3.53 -4.85 -25.60
C GLN A 206 -4.10 -5.01 -24.18
N ASN A 207 -3.85 -6.11 -23.48
CA ASN A 207 -4.26 -6.24 -22.07
C ASN A 207 -3.37 -5.37 -21.19
N ILE A 208 -3.95 -4.76 -20.15
CA ILE A 208 -3.16 -4.01 -19.17
C ILE A 208 -2.30 -4.99 -18.37
N ARG A 209 -1.01 -4.71 -18.30
CA ARG A 209 -0.02 -5.61 -17.68
C ARG A 209 -0.08 -5.56 -16.16
N ALA A 210 0.34 -6.68 -15.55
CA ALA A 210 0.87 -6.71 -14.20
C ALA A 210 2.33 -7.18 -14.28
N ILE A 211 3.25 -6.45 -13.66
CA ILE A 211 4.69 -6.77 -13.71
C ILE A 211 5.32 -6.71 -12.32
N LYS A 212 6.34 -7.52 -12.06
CA LYS A 212 7.20 -7.39 -10.89
C LYS A 212 8.53 -6.77 -11.31
N LEU A 213 8.92 -5.64 -10.71
CA LEU A 213 10.16 -4.97 -11.08
C LEU A 213 11.40 -5.81 -10.77
N SER A 214 11.33 -6.68 -9.76
CA SER A 214 12.42 -7.61 -9.41
C SER A 214 12.69 -8.68 -10.48
N GLU A 215 11.73 -8.93 -11.38
CA GLU A 215 11.83 -9.93 -12.45
C GLU A 215 12.31 -9.31 -13.77
N LEU A 216 12.42 -7.98 -13.84
CA LEU A 216 12.94 -7.31 -15.03
C LEU A 216 14.47 -7.45 -15.11
N ILE A 217 14.94 -7.81 -16.30
CA ILE A 217 16.36 -7.94 -16.61
C ILE A 217 16.78 -6.71 -17.41
N ALA A 218 17.44 -5.75 -16.76
CA ALA A 218 18.03 -4.61 -17.47
C ALA A 218 19.36 -5.02 -18.13
N PRO A 219 19.73 -4.44 -19.29
CA PRO A 219 21.00 -4.71 -19.94
C PRO A 219 22.20 -4.49 -19.00
N GLY A 220 23.18 -5.40 -19.03
CA GLY A 220 24.41 -5.28 -18.22
C GLY A 220 24.28 -5.63 -16.73
N ASN A 221 23.23 -6.36 -16.33
CA ASN A 221 23.12 -7.03 -15.03
C ASN A 221 23.34 -8.53 -15.14
#